data_AF-D0R2C2-F1
#
_entry.id   AF-D0R2C2-F1
#
_cell.length_a   1.000
_cell.length_b   1.000
_cell.length_c   1.000
_cell.angle_alpha   90.00
_cell.angle_beta   90.00
_cell.angle_gamma   90.00
#
_symmetry.space_group_name_H-M   'P 1'
#
loop_
_entity.id
_entity.type
_entity.pdbx_description
1 polymer ?
#
loop_
_entity_poly.entity_id
_entity_poly.type
_entity_poly.pdbx_seq_one_letter_code
_entity_poly.pdbx_strand_id
1 'polypeptide(L)'
;MAYQALYRKWRPRTFDGVVGQTAITDTLKNAIKRGKISHAFLFAGPRGTGKTSCAKIFAKALNCTNLQDGEPCNECENCLAADQGTMNDIIEIDAASNNGVDEIRDIRDKVKYAPTQGKYKVYIIDEVHMLSMGAFNALLKTLEEPPEHVVFILATTELQKVPATIISRTQRYNFKRIDQHDLIARMTYILGQEKIDFEEKALEVIAQVADGGMRDSLSILDQILSYDQDKVKYEDALRITGYAAQEKIEQVLLNLLNGETSAALEIVHALLQDGASTKNILDELISLTVKGMLAIKSNKEETFLTEDYVSELTKIPEEKFYSLVQAANNALNDLRYTNQQQIPLDVFVVQVTQAPVKADNVPQQAEAISSDVVQTLKNQIDTLSKQIAELKNRPAPARSTTSDFSGTIKTETKSQIRRVADKENKPEQKPKRRKASSNNQAAQENNRRQVYHVLENATKEDLNTVKDIWPDLLSTLKVSQRAVMEVLDPVAASHEQIVLKCKYELWFERANQDGDLISQLEAEIAKLTKHNYSIVLVADSSWLKVRHDFVASHKEELLAKKFQRLEKSEQEANGNQIDPQAKKEVIDKAKELFGDLAQVKD
;
A
#
# COMPACT_ATOMS: atom_id res chain seq x y z
N MET A 1 35.39 -25.96 1.34
CA MET A 1 34.51 -25.09 0.53
C MET A 1 33.42 -24.57 1.43
N ALA A 2 33.08 -23.28 1.35
CA ALA A 2 31.99 -22.73 2.16
C ALA A 2 30.68 -23.46 1.83
N TYR A 3 29.91 -23.83 2.85
CA TYR A 3 28.59 -24.44 2.69
C TYR A 3 27.72 -23.53 1.80
N GLN A 4 27.23 -24.08 0.69
CA GLN A 4 26.35 -23.35 -0.22
C GLN A 4 24.93 -23.86 -0.04
N ALA A 5 24.05 -22.98 0.44
CA ALA A 5 22.63 -23.29 0.63
C ALA A 5 21.99 -23.96 -0.60
N LEU A 6 21.14 -24.95 -0.36
CA LEU A 6 20.53 -25.79 -1.41
C LEU A 6 19.85 -24.96 -2.50
N TYR A 7 19.11 -23.91 -2.15
CA TYR A 7 18.41 -23.06 -3.12
C TYR A 7 19.35 -22.30 -4.07
N ARG A 8 20.63 -22.10 -3.69
CA ARG A 8 21.65 -21.52 -4.56
C ARG A 8 22.34 -22.59 -5.41
N LYS A 9 22.69 -23.72 -4.80
CA LYS A 9 23.35 -24.86 -5.46
C LYS A 9 22.47 -25.45 -6.57
N TRP A 10 21.18 -25.63 -6.29
CA TRP A 10 20.20 -26.26 -7.17
C TRP A 10 19.38 -25.27 -8.01
N ARG A 11 19.83 -24.01 -8.11
CA ARG A 11 19.19 -23.03 -8.98
C ARG A 11 19.24 -23.52 -10.43
N PRO A 12 18.11 -23.58 -11.15
CA PRO A 12 18.08 -24.14 -12.50
C PRO A 12 18.93 -23.29 -13.45
N ARG A 13 19.66 -23.99 -14.33
CA ARG A 13 20.53 -23.38 -15.36
C ARG A 13 19.94 -23.46 -16.77
N THR A 14 18.93 -24.29 -16.97
CA THR A 14 18.20 -24.52 -18.22
C THR A 14 16.70 -24.33 -17.97
N PHE A 15 15.92 -24.05 -19.01
CA PHE A 15 14.47 -23.92 -18.86
C PHE A 15 13.82 -25.23 -18.45
N ASP A 16 14.32 -26.36 -18.94
CA ASP A 16 13.86 -27.70 -18.53
C ASP A 16 14.06 -27.98 -17.03
N GLY A 17 15.00 -27.29 -16.37
CA GLY A 17 15.19 -27.40 -14.93
C GLY A 17 14.17 -26.60 -14.09
N VAL A 18 13.34 -25.77 -14.73
CA VAL A 18 12.33 -24.95 -14.05
C VAL A 18 11.06 -25.76 -13.85
N VAL A 19 10.65 -25.89 -12.59
CA VAL A 19 9.51 -26.72 -12.19
C VAL A 19 8.20 -25.93 -12.25
N GLY A 20 7.12 -26.56 -12.74
CA GLY A 20 5.76 -26.03 -12.72
C GLY A 20 5.45 -24.88 -13.70
N GLN A 21 6.37 -24.50 -14.60
CA GLN A 21 6.21 -23.34 -15.49
C GLN A 21 6.36 -23.67 -16.99
N THR A 22 5.97 -24.87 -17.41
CA THR A 22 6.16 -25.41 -18.78
C THR A 22 5.67 -24.48 -19.88
N ALA A 23 4.46 -23.92 -19.74
CA ALA A 23 3.90 -23.00 -20.71
C ALA A 23 4.76 -21.73 -20.92
N ILE A 24 5.36 -21.19 -19.85
CA ILE A 24 6.20 -20.00 -19.91
C ILE A 24 7.55 -20.36 -20.54
N THR A 25 8.19 -21.43 -20.06
CA THR A 25 9.49 -21.90 -20.55
C THR A 25 9.43 -22.23 -22.03
N ASP A 26 8.38 -22.90 -22.49
CA ASP A 26 8.21 -23.26 -23.91
C ASP A 26 7.97 -22.03 -24.78
N THR A 27 7.23 -21.05 -24.28
CA THR A 27 7.02 -19.79 -25.00
C THR A 27 8.33 -19.01 -25.14
N LEU A 28 9.15 -18.95 -24.09
CA LEU A 28 10.46 -18.30 -24.12
C LEU A 28 11.43 -19.05 -25.06
N LYS A 29 11.50 -20.38 -24.98
CA LYS A 29 12.27 -21.23 -25.91
C LYS A 29 11.86 -20.96 -27.37
N ASN A 30 10.55 -20.92 -27.65
CA ASN A 30 10.03 -20.65 -28.98
C ASN A 30 10.33 -19.23 -29.49
N ALA A 31 10.30 -18.22 -28.61
CA ALA A 31 10.66 -16.84 -28.97
C ALA A 31 12.13 -16.75 -29.42
N ILE A 32 13.02 -17.44 -28.69
CA ILE A 32 14.44 -17.53 -29.01
C ILE A 32 14.66 -18.24 -30.35
N LYS A 33 14.05 -19.42 -30.54
CA LYS A 33 14.17 -20.19 -31.80
C LYS A 33 13.74 -19.39 -33.03
N ARG A 34 12.70 -18.57 -32.89
CA ARG A 34 12.14 -17.77 -33.99
C ARG A 34 12.86 -16.43 -34.19
N GLY A 35 13.80 -16.06 -33.31
CA GLY A 35 14.47 -14.76 -33.34
C GLY A 35 13.54 -13.56 -33.14
N LYS A 36 12.33 -13.78 -32.60
CA LYS A 36 11.33 -12.73 -32.36
C LYS A 36 11.33 -12.35 -30.88
N ILE A 37 12.32 -11.57 -30.48
CA ILE A 37 12.54 -11.16 -29.10
C ILE A 37 11.92 -9.77 -28.90
N SER A 38 11.04 -9.63 -27.90
CA SER A 38 10.52 -8.33 -27.46
C SER A 38 11.63 -7.53 -26.77
N HIS A 39 11.55 -6.20 -26.80
CA HIS A 39 12.48 -5.33 -26.09
C HIS A 39 12.27 -5.35 -24.57
N ALA A 40 11.08 -5.73 -24.10
CA ALA A 40 10.78 -5.75 -22.66
C ALA A 40 9.82 -6.88 -22.26
N PHE A 41 10.15 -7.51 -21.12
CA PHE A 41 9.45 -8.62 -20.51
C PHE A 41 9.07 -8.28 -19.06
N LEU A 42 7.86 -8.65 -18.64
CA LEU A 42 7.40 -8.50 -17.26
C LEU A 42 7.03 -9.87 -16.69
N PHE A 43 7.85 -10.37 -15.78
CA PHE A 43 7.66 -11.62 -15.06
C PHE A 43 6.97 -11.33 -13.73
N ALA A 44 5.70 -11.69 -13.63
CA ALA A 44 4.87 -11.42 -12.47
C ALA A 44 4.40 -12.72 -11.81
N GLY A 45 4.38 -12.79 -10.49
CA GLY A 45 3.83 -13.93 -9.76
C GLY A 45 4.41 -14.09 -8.35
N PRO A 46 3.90 -15.04 -7.56
CA PRO A 46 4.32 -15.25 -6.17
C PRO A 46 5.83 -15.49 -6.04
N ARG A 47 6.37 -15.25 -4.83
CA ARG A 47 7.78 -15.51 -4.52
C ARG A 47 8.09 -17.01 -4.69
N GLY A 48 9.34 -17.33 -5.02
CA GLY A 48 9.79 -18.73 -5.12
C GLY A 48 9.35 -19.51 -6.37
N THR A 49 8.52 -18.93 -7.25
CA THR A 49 8.01 -19.56 -8.49
C THR A 49 8.99 -19.60 -9.66
N GLY A 50 10.21 -19.06 -9.49
CA GLY A 50 11.27 -19.14 -10.51
C GLY A 50 11.45 -17.90 -11.40
N LYS A 51 10.75 -16.77 -11.16
CA LYS A 51 10.85 -15.52 -11.95
C LYS A 51 12.29 -15.09 -12.28
N THR A 52 13.10 -14.80 -11.26
CA THR A 52 14.49 -14.36 -11.42
C THR A 52 15.37 -15.44 -12.04
N SER A 53 15.10 -16.72 -11.75
CA SER A 53 15.84 -17.84 -12.36
C SER A 53 15.55 -17.94 -13.85
N CYS A 54 14.28 -17.87 -14.27
CA CYS A 54 13.90 -17.80 -15.69
C CYS A 54 14.48 -16.57 -16.38
N ALA A 55 14.53 -15.41 -15.70
CA ALA A 55 15.16 -14.20 -16.24
C ALA A 55 16.65 -14.42 -16.56
N LYS A 56 17.39 -15.06 -15.64
CA LYS A 56 18.81 -15.38 -15.84
C LYS A 56 19.02 -16.42 -16.94
N ILE A 57 18.21 -17.47 -16.98
CA ILE A 57 18.27 -18.49 -18.04
C ILE A 57 17.98 -17.85 -19.41
N PHE A 58 16.97 -16.98 -19.48
CA PHE A 58 16.63 -16.26 -20.71
C PHE A 58 17.74 -15.30 -21.16
N ALA A 59 18.29 -14.50 -20.25
CA ALA A 59 19.42 -13.63 -20.55
C ALA A 59 20.64 -14.42 -21.06
N LYS A 60 20.93 -15.57 -20.43
CA LYS A 60 22.00 -16.48 -20.84
C LYS A 60 21.73 -17.08 -22.22
N ALA A 61 20.50 -17.52 -22.50
CA ALA A 61 20.13 -18.10 -23.78
C ALA A 61 20.18 -17.06 -24.92
N LEU A 62 19.83 -15.80 -24.66
CA LEU A 62 19.95 -14.70 -25.63
C LEU A 62 21.39 -14.43 -26.07
N ASN A 63 22.35 -14.61 -25.18
CA ASN A 63 23.77 -14.35 -25.40
C ASN A 63 24.61 -15.62 -25.63
N CYS A 64 23.98 -16.79 -25.69
CA CYS A 64 24.66 -18.05 -25.94
C CYS A 64 25.15 -18.11 -27.39
N THR A 65 26.38 -18.57 -27.62
CA THR A 65 26.94 -18.75 -28.97
C THR A 65 26.52 -20.07 -29.61
N ASN A 66 26.21 -21.07 -28.79
CA ASN A 66 25.80 -22.41 -29.22
C ASN A 66 24.44 -22.76 -28.60
N LEU A 67 23.35 -22.25 -29.17
CA LEU A 67 22.00 -22.59 -28.68
C LEU A 67 21.62 -24.01 -29.11
N GLN A 68 21.05 -24.75 -28.18
CA GLN A 68 20.52 -26.10 -28.42
C GLN A 68 19.02 -26.06 -28.21
N ASP A 69 18.25 -26.08 -29.31
CA ASP A 69 16.78 -26.05 -29.26
C ASP A 69 16.18 -24.92 -28.36
N GLY A 70 16.78 -23.72 -28.38
CA GLY A 70 16.33 -22.59 -27.57
C GLY A 70 16.82 -22.61 -26.11
N GLU A 71 17.59 -23.63 -25.71
CA GLU A 71 18.28 -23.73 -24.43
C GLU A 71 19.72 -23.20 -24.53
N PRO A 72 20.27 -22.65 -23.42
CA PRO A 72 21.69 -22.32 -23.35
C PRO A 72 22.54 -23.59 -23.22
N CYS A 73 23.66 -23.68 -23.94
CA CYS A 73 24.54 -24.86 -23.88
C CYS A 73 25.23 -25.09 -22.53
N ASN A 74 25.37 -24.06 -21.69
CA ASN A 74 26.12 -24.11 -20.42
C ASN A 74 27.62 -24.43 -20.53
N GLU A 75 28.16 -24.51 -21.74
CA GLU A 75 29.57 -24.85 -21.98
C GLU A 75 30.37 -23.70 -22.61
N CYS A 76 29.71 -22.78 -23.33
CA CYS A 76 30.41 -21.66 -23.95
C CYS A 76 30.85 -20.60 -22.92
N GLU A 77 31.87 -19.82 -23.27
CA GLU A 77 32.41 -18.75 -22.42
C GLU A 77 31.32 -17.79 -21.93
N ASN A 78 30.38 -17.44 -22.80
CA ASN A 78 29.24 -16.59 -22.48
C ASN A 78 28.33 -17.22 -21.42
N CYS A 79 28.03 -18.52 -21.52
CA CYS A 79 27.21 -19.21 -20.53
C CYS A 79 27.93 -19.34 -19.18
N LEU A 80 29.23 -19.65 -19.19
CA LEU A 80 30.02 -19.77 -17.97
C LEU A 80 30.16 -18.41 -17.25
N ALA A 81 30.42 -17.33 -18.00
CA ALA A 81 30.49 -15.98 -17.46
C ALA A 81 29.13 -15.50 -16.92
N ALA A 82 28.02 -15.84 -17.58
CA ALA A 82 26.68 -15.54 -17.10
C ALA A 82 26.34 -16.28 -15.79
N ASP A 83 26.70 -17.56 -15.68
CA ASP A 83 26.48 -18.35 -14.45
C ASP A 83 27.33 -17.86 -13.27
N GLN A 84 28.53 -17.32 -13.54
CA GLN A 84 29.41 -16.72 -12.54
C GLN A 84 29.07 -15.26 -12.22
N GLY A 85 28.17 -14.62 -12.99
CA GLY A 85 27.82 -13.21 -12.82
C GLY A 85 28.90 -12.23 -13.27
N THR A 86 29.85 -12.66 -14.10
CA THR A 86 30.97 -11.84 -14.59
C THR A 86 30.73 -11.25 -15.98
N MET A 87 29.62 -11.62 -16.63
CA MET A 87 29.24 -11.09 -17.94
C MET A 87 28.75 -9.63 -17.84
N ASN A 88 29.51 -8.70 -18.42
CA ASN A 88 29.18 -7.27 -18.41
C ASN A 88 27.89 -6.91 -19.17
N ASP A 89 27.45 -7.77 -20.09
CA ASP A 89 26.24 -7.54 -20.89
C ASP A 89 24.96 -8.02 -20.20
N ILE A 90 25.06 -8.67 -19.04
CA ILE A 90 23.92 -9.02 -18.19
C ILE A 90 24.03 -8.20 -16.90
N ILE A 91 23.15 -7.23 -16.75
CA ILE A 91 23.15 -6.32 -15.60
C ILE A 91 21.94 -6.65 -14.73
N GLU A 92 22.20 -7.16 -13.54
CA GLU A 92 21.19 -7.45 -12.52
C GLU A 92 21.10 -6.28 -11.53
N ILE A 93 19.89 -5.76 -11.35
CA ILE A 93 19.58 -4.66 -10.44
C ILE A 93 18.47 -5.12 -9.51
N ASP A 94 18.74 -5.10 -8.21
CA ASP A 94 17.70 -5.24 -7.21
C ASP A 94 17.08 -3.86 -6.95
N ALA A 95 15.80 -3.70 -7.29
CA ALA A 95 15.07 -2.46 -7.09
C ALA A 95 14.84 -2.14 -5.61
N ALA A 96 14.97 -3.11 -4.70
CA ALA A 96 14.86 -2.85 -3.26
C ALA A 96 16.04 -2.01 -2.74
N SER A 97 17.24 -2.23 -3.27
CA SER A 97 18.44 -1.46 -2.91
C SER A 97 18.71 -0.27 -3.83
N ASN A 98 18.17 -0.28 -5.05
CA ASN A 98 18.40 0.75 -6.07
C ASN A 98 17.06 1.38 -6.51
N ASN A 99 16.27 1.89 -5.55
CA ASN A 99 14.92 2.40 -5.81
C ASN A 99 14.86 3.88 -6.29
N GLY A 100 16.01 4.56 -6.26
CA GLY A 100 16.13 5.98 -6.58
C GLY A 100 16.03 6.27 -8.07
N VAL A 101 15.81 7.55 -8.38
CA VAL A 101 15.65 8.03 -9.77
C VAL A 101 17.01 8.10 -10.47
N ASP A 102 18.07 8.38 -9.72
CA ASP A 102 19.40 8.62 -10.28
C ASP A 102 20.07 7.33 -10.75
N GLU A 103 19.90 6.21 -10.02
CA GLU A 103 20.39 4.90 -10.47
C GLU A 103 19.75 4.47 -11.79
N ILE A 104 18.44 4.70 -11.94
CA ILE A 104 17.73 4.40 -13.21
C ILE A 104 18.16 5.36 -14.33
N ARG A 105 18.50 6.62 -14.04
CA ARG A 105 19.05 7.54 -15.04
C ARG A 105 20.42 7.07 -15.53
N ASP A 106 21.28 6.62 -14.63
CA ASP A 106 22.59 6.06 -15.00
C ASP A 106 22.44 4.84 -15.89
N ILE A 107 21.46 3.97 -15.60
CA ILE A 107 21.12 2.83 -16.44
C ILE A 107 20.68 3.30 -17.83
N ARG A 108 19.71 4.22 -17.92
CA ARG A 108 19.23 4.78 -19.19
C ARG A 108 20.38 5.34 -20.03
N ASP A 109 21.33 6.02 -19.40
CA ASP A 109 22.44 6.63 -20.13
C ASP A 109 23.44 5.57 -20.61
N LYS A 110 23.62 4.47 -19.85
CA LYS A 110 24.44 3.29 -20.24
C LYS A 110 23.77 2.37 -21.27
N VAL A 111 22.45 2.43 -21.42
CA VAL A 111 21.67 1.60 -22.36
C VAL A 111 22.01 1.92 -23.82
N LYS A 112 22.47 3.14 -24.11
CA LYS A 112 22.82 3.60 -25.47
C LYS A 112 24.03 2.89 -26.07
N TYR A 113 24.90 2.31 -25.25
CA TYR A 113 26.11 1.64 -25.70
C TYR A 113 25.82 0.19 -26.11
N ALA A 114 26.47 -0.25 -27.20
CA ALA A 114 26.40 -1.62 -27.71
C ALA A 114 26.94 -2.66 -26.69
N PRO A 115 26.51 -3.93 -26.79
CA PRO A 115 27.05 -5.01 -25.96
C PRO A 115 28.53 -5.29 -26.30
N THR A 116 29.28 -5.84 -25.33
CA THR A 116 30.73 -6.05 -25.42
C THR A 116 31.08 -7.44 -25.95
N GLN A 117 30.39 -8.47 -25.48
CA GLN A 117 30.67 -9.89 -25.74
C GLN A 117 29.43 -10.63 -26.27
N GLY A 118 28.23 -10.21 -25.84
CA GLY A 118 26.95 -10.80 -26.21
C GLY A 118 26.30 -10.15 -27.44
N LYS A 119 25.18 -10.75 -27.87
CA LYS A 119 24.33 -10.18 -28.93
C LYS A 119 23.39 -9.11 -28.36
N TYR A 120 22.97 -9.29 -27.12
CA TYR A 120 22.04 -8.40 -26.42
C TYR A 120 22.63 -7.94 -25.09
N LYS A 121 22.35 -6.69 -24.76
CA LYS A 121 22.57 -6.12 -23.43
C LYS A 121 21.29 -6.27 -22.63
N VAL A 122 21.31 -7.15 -21.64
CA VAL A 122 20.13 -7.57 -20.88
C VAL A 122 20.13 -6.92 -19.51
N TYR A 123 19.06 -6.20 -19.19
CA TYR A 123 18.84 -5.58 -17.88
C TYR A 123 17.78 -6.37 -17.13
N ILE A 124 18.16 -7.02 -16.04
CA ILE A 124 17.26 -7.74 -15.15
C ILE A 124 16.99 -6.85 -13.95
N ILE A 125 15.76 -6.36 -13.79
CA ILE A 125 15.33 -5.56 -12.64
C ILE A 125 14.44 -6.44 -11.77
N ASP A 126 14.97 -6.93 -10.65
CA ASP A 126 14.21 -7.73 -9.68
C ASP A 126 13.44 -6.84 -8.71
N GLU A 127 12.31 -7.35 -8.23
CA GLU A 127 11.34 -6.65 -7.39
C GLU A 127 11.00 -5.22 -7.87
N VAL A 128 10.74 -5.05 -9.17
CA VAL A 128 10.53 -3.74 -9.81
C VAL A 128 9.44 -2.88 -9.15
N HIS A 129 8.50 -3.49 -8.44
CA HIS A 129 7.48 -2.79 -7.66
C HIS A 129 8.04 -1.93 -6.51
N MET A 130 9.30 -2.13 -6.13
CA MET A 130 10.01 -1.35 -5.13
C MET A 130 10.61 -0.04 -5.69
N LEU A 131 10.58 0.16 -7.01
CA LEU A 131 11.04 1.41 -7.63
C LEU A 131 10.13 2.59 -7.25
N SER A 132 10.74 3.75 -7.04
CA SER A 132 9.99 4.99 -6.88
C SER A 132 9.26 5.39 -8.17
N MET A 133 8.18 6.17 -8.06
CA MET A 133 7.44 6.63 -9.23
C MET A 133 8.30 7.51 -10.17
N GLY A 134 9.26 8.26 -9.62
CA GLY A 134 10.23 9.00 -10.41
C GLY A 134 11.14 8.08 -11.24
N ALA A 135 11.55 6.95 -10.66
CA ALA A 135 12.38 5.93 -11.31
C ALA A 135 11.61 5.24 -12.45
N PHE A 136 10.34 4.88 -12.22
CA PHE A 136 9.47 4.35 -13.29
C PHE A 136 9.36 5.32 -14.49
N ASN A 137 9.17 6.61 -14.22
CA ASN A 137 9.08 7.62 -15.29
C ASN A 137 10.40 7.81 -16.04
N ALA A 138 11.54 7.65 -15.36
CA ALA A 138 12.85 7.67 -16.00
C ALA A 138 13.04 6.48 -16.95
N LEU A 139 12.49 5.31 -16.60
CA LEU A 139 12.55 4.09 -17.40
C LEU A 139 11.59 4.11 -18.61
N LEU A 140 10.46 4.83 -18.52
CA LEU A 140 9.44 4.88 -19.59
C LEU A 140 10.01 5.29 -20.94
N LYS A 141 10.85 6.34 -20.99
CA LYS A 141 11.45 6.81 -22.25
C LYS A 141 12.28 5.72 -22.92
N THR A 142 13.00 4.94 -22.13
CA THR A 142 13.85 3.85 -22.62
C THR A 142 13.04 2.62 -23.05
N LEU A 143 11.89 2.38 -22.40
CA LEU A 143 10.99 1.28 -22.76
C LEU A 143 10.15 1.59 -24.00
N GLU A 144 9.90 2.87 -24.31
CA GLU A 144 9.17 3.29 -25.51
C GLU A 144 10.04 3.23 -26.76
N GLU A 145 11.29 3.67 -26.66
CA GLU A 145 12.26 3.70 -27.77
C GLU A 145 13.56 2.97 -27.40
N PRO A 146 13.51 1.64 -27.15
CA PRO A 146 14.69 0.87 -26.79
C PRO A 146 15.59 0.66 -28.01
N PRO A 147 16.93 0.71 -27.82
CA PRO A 147 17.86 0.26 -28.86
C PRO A 147 17.66 -1.22 -29.20
N GLU A 148 17.89 -1.61 -30.46
CA GLU A 148 17.65 -2.99 -30.94
C GLU A 148 18.45 -4.07 -30.18
N HIS A 149 19.60 -3.69 -29.63
CA HIS A 149 20.48 -4.59 -28.87
C HIS A 149 20.11 -4.69 -27.39
N VAL A 150 19.03 -4.07 -26.91
CA VAL A 150 18.69 -3.98 -25.48
C VAL A 150 17.45 -4.79 -25.17
N VAL A 151 17.51 -5.57 -24.09
CA VAL A 151 16.36 -6.33 -23.56
C VAL A 151 16.18 -6.05 -22.08
N PHE A 152 14.98 -5.61 -21.69
CA PHE A 152 14.60 -5.44 -20.29
C PHE A 152 13.80 -6.65 -19.79
N ILE A 153 14.17 -7.17 -18.62
CA ILE A 153 13.42 -8.21 -17.92
C ILE A 153 13.09 -7.67 -16.53
N LEU A 154 11.82 -7.34 -16.34
CA LEU A 154 11.30 -6.83 -15.07
C LEU A 154 10.67 -7.99 -14.31
N ALA A 155 11.08 -8.24 -13.07
CA ALA A 155 10.46 -9.24 -12.21
C ALA A 155 9.73 -8.56 -11.04
N THR A 156 8.52 -9.03 -10.71
CA THR A 156 7.76 -8.53 -9.55
C THR A 156 6.96 -9.63 -8.87
N THR A 157 6.91 -9.58 -7.55
CA THR A 157 5.94 -10.32 -6.74
C THR A 157 4.57 -9.64 -6.67
N GLU A 158 4.53 -8.32 -6.78
CA GLU A 158 3.32 -7.50 -6.67
C GLU A 158 3.02 -6.76 -7.97
N LEU A 159 2.18 -7.34 -8.83
CA LEU A 159 1.85 -6.74 -10.11
C LEU A 159 1.03 -5.45 -9.97
N GLN A 160 0.14 -5.38 -8.98
CA GLN A 160 -0.74 -4.24 -8.74
C GLN A 160 0.00 -2.93 -8.42
N LYS A 161 1.23 -3.04 -7.91
CA LYS A 161 2.09 -1.87 -7.59
C LYS A 161 2.82 -1.33 -8.81
N VAL A 162 2.88 -2.09 -9.92
CA VAL A 162 3.53 -1.66 -11.15
C VAL A 162 2.57 -0.77 -11.96
N PRO A 163 3.00 0.43 -12.40
CA PRO A 163 2.16 1.31 -13.20
C PRO A 163 1.65 0.65 -14.49
N ALA A 164 0.38 0.87 -14.82
CA ALA A 164 -0.23 0.34 -16.05
C ALA A 164 0.50 0.76 -17.32
N THR A 165 1.18 1.91 -17.31
CA THR A 165 2.02 2.43 -18.40
C THR A 165 3.22 1.54 -18.71
N ILE A 166 3.78 0.85 -17.72
CA ILE A 166 4.87 -0.12 -17.90
C ILE A 166 4.29 -1.46 -18.38
N ILE A 167 3.18 -1.89 -17.77
CA ILE A 167 2.52 -3.15 -18.12
C ILE A 167 2.11 -3.14 -19.60
N SER A 168 1.62 -2.02 -20.13
CA SER A 168 1.20 -1.93 -21.54
C SER A 168 2.36 -1.98 -22.55
N ARG A 169 3.60 -1.74 -22.11
CA ARG A 169 4.82 -1.72 -22.95
C ARG A 169 5.68 -2.97 -22.76
N THR A 170 5.22 -3.94 -21.97
CA THR A 170 5.98 -5.14 -21.65
C THR A 170 5.21 -6.39 -22.07
N GLN A 171 5.93 -7.42 -22.50
CA GLN A 171 5.34 -8.73 -22.68
C GLN A 171 5.21 -9.40 -21.31
N ARG A 172 3.96 -9.55 -20.85
CA ARG A 172 3.65 -10.07 -19.51
C ARG A 172 3.61 -11.59 -19.48
N TYR A 173 4.32 -12.16 -18.50
CA TYR A 173 4.30 -13.59 -18.17
C TYR A 173 3.90 -13.76 -16.71
N ASN A 174 2.82 -14.52 -16.48
CA ASN A 174 2.29 -14.77 -15.13
C ASN A 174 2.74 -16.13 -14.63
N PHE A 175 3.70 -16.14 -13.71
CA PHE A 175 4.15 -17.30 -12.99
C PHE A 175 3.09 -17.73 -11.98
N LYS A 176 2.70 -18.99 -12.06
CA LYS A 176 1.74 -19.59 -11.13
C LYS A 176 2.45 -20.20 -9.93
N ARG A 177 1.71 -20.50 -8.86
CA ARG A 177 2.23 -21.35 -7.78
C ARG A 177 2.57 -22.73 -8.35
N ILE A 178 3.66 -23.32 -7.87
CA ILE A 178 4.07 -24.66 -8.26
C ILE A 178 3.17 -25.66 -7.55
N ASP A 179 2.71 -26.69 -8.26
CA ASP A 179 1.87 -27.74 -7.68
C ASP A 179 2.63 -28.53 -6.61
N GLN A 180 1.92 -29.01 -5.59
CA GLN A 180 2.54 -29.70 -4.45
C GLN A 180 3.29 -30.97 -4.88
N HIS A 181 2.70 -31.74 -5.80
CA HIS A 181 3.33 -32.92 -6.39
C HIS A 181 4.68 -32.59 -7.06
N ASP A 182 4.73 -31.48 -7.80
CA ASP A 182 5.94 -31.03 -8.50
C ASP A 182 7.03 -30.55 -7.53
N LEU A 183 6.64 -29.90 -6.42
CA LEU A 183 7.56 -29.54 -5.35
C LEU A 183 8.17 -30.78 -4.69
N ILE A 184 7.34 -31.76 -4.31
CA ILE A 184 7.78 -33.00 -3.67
C ILE A 184 8.70 -33.79 -4.61
N ALA A 185 8.32 -33.94 -5.88
CA ALA A 185 9.14 -34.61 -6.88
C ALA A 185 10.51 -33.94 -7.03
N ARG A 186 10.56 -32.60 -7.02
CA ARG A 186 11.81 -31.87 -7.12
C ARG A 186 12.67 -31.99 -5.86
N MET A 187 12.08 -31.92 -4.66
CA MET A 187 12.80 -32.12 -3.41
C MET A 187 13.37 -33.53 -3.31
N THR A 188 12.59 -34.54 -3.68
CA THR A 188 13.00 -35.94 -3.78
C THR A 188 14.21 -36.11 -4.70
N TYR A 189 14.15 -35.49 -5.89
CA TYR A 189 15.28 -35.50 -6.82
C TYR A 189 16.54 -34.88 -6.20
N ILE A 190 16.42 -33.74 -5.52
CA ILE A 190 17.56 -33.05 -4.90
C ILE A 190 18.16 -33.90 -3.76
N LEU A 191 17.34 -34.43 -2.87
CA LEU A 191 17.77 -35.27 -1.75
C LEU A 191 18.44 -36.56 -2.23
N GLY A 192 17.91 -37.18 -3.28
CA GLY A 192 18.52 -38.36 -3.90
C GLY A 192 19.91 -38.08 -4.50
N GLN A 193 20.13 -36.88 -5.04
CA GLN A 193 21.45 -36.47 -5.56
C GLN A 193 22.45 -36.12 -4.45
N GLU A 194 21.97 -35.53 -3.35
CA GLU A 194 22.80 -35.27 -2.16
C GLU A 194 23.01 -36.52 -1.29
N LYS A 195 22.31 -37.63 -1.58
CA LYS A 195 22.33 -38.90 -0.82
C LYS A 195 21.89 -38.76 0.64
N ILE A 196 20.82 -38.01 0.85
CA ILE A 196 20.22 -37.77 2.17
C ILE A 196 18.96 -38.62 2.30
N ASP A 197 18.79 -39.33 3.42
CA ASP A 197 17.57 -40.09 3.70
C ASP A 197 16.42 -39.13 4.05
N PHE A 198 15.19 -39.45 3.64
CA PHE A 198 14.03 -38.61 3.92
C PHE A 198 12.75 -39.42 4.14
N GLU A 199 11.85 -38.84 4.93
CA GLU A 199 10.48 -39.32 5.09
C GLU A 199 9.54 -38.56 4.16
N GLU A 200 8.69 -39.27 3.41
CA GLU A 200 7.78 -38.67 2.43
C GLU A 200 6.81 -37.68 3.07
N LYS A 201 6.27 -38.00 4.24
CA LYS A 201 5.42 -37.11 5.05
C LYS A 201 6.10 -35.79 5.42
N ALA A 202 7.42 -35.80 5.62
CA ALA A 202 8.17 -34.57 5.91
C ALA A 202 8.17 -33.63 4.70
N LEU A 203 8.32 -34.18 3.48
CA LEU A 203 8.29 -33.41 2.25
C LEU A 203 6.90 -32.83 1.95
N GLU A 204 5.84 -33.56 2.27
CA GLU A 204 4.46 -33.10 2.13
C GLU A 204 4.21 -31.84 2.99
N VAL A 205 4.61 -31.88 4.26
CA VAL A 205 4.52 -30.73 5.18
C VAL A 205 5.30 -29.53 4.65
N ILE A 206 6.54 -29.74 4.21
CA ILE A 206 7.37 -28.66 3.66
C ILE A 206 6.72 -28.05 2.41
N ALA A 207 6.22 -28.88 1.50
CA ALA A 207 5.58 -28.42 0.26
C ALA A 207 4.29 -27.63 0.54
N GLN A 208 3.54 -28.04 1.57
CA GLN A 208 2.32 -27.36 2.00
C GLN A 208 2.62 -25.98 2.61
N VAL A 209 3.62 -25.90 3.51
CA VAL A 209 4.03 -24.64 4.17
C VAL A 209 4.67 -23.66 3.18
N ALA A 210 5.37 -24.17 2.17
CA ALA A 210 6.01 -23.34 1.16
C ALA A 210 5.03 -22.71 0.15
N ASP A 211 3.75 -23.07 0.17
CA ASP A 211 2.66 -22.43 -0.60
C ASP A 211 3.02 -22.27 -2.10
N GLY A 212 3.64 -23.29 -2.71
CA GLY A 212 4.02 -23.28 -4.13
C GLY A 212 5.32 -22.53 -4.46
N GLY A 213 6.13 -22.16 -3.46
CA GLY A 213 7.44 -21.53 -3.61
C GLY A 213 8.61 -22.51 -3.47
N MET A 214 9.32 -22.81 -4.56
CA MET A 214 10.48 -23.73 -4.53
C MET A 214 11.63 -23.21 -3.67
N ARG A 215 11.89 -21.89 -3.73
CA ARG A 215 12.95 -21.26 -2.93
C ARG A 215 12.70 -21.45 -1.44
N ASP A 216 11.45 -21.25 -1.02
CA ASP A 216 11.08 -21.32 0.39
C ASP A 216 11.07 -22.79 0.85
N SER A 217 10.59 -23.73 0.01
CA SER A 217 10.71 -25.19 0.23
C SER A 217 12.16 -25.63 0.49
N LEU A 218 13.09 -25.23 -0.38
CA LEU A 218 14.52 -25.55 -0.23
C LEU A 218 15.17 -24.84 0.95
N SER A 219 14.67 -23.67 1.35
CA SER A 219 15.18 -22.95 2.52
C SER A 219 14.78 -23.65 3.81
N ILE A 220 13.54 -24.15 3.90
CA ILE A 220 13.08 -24.98 5.02
C ILE A 220 13.85 -26.29 5.06
N LEU A 221 14.08 -26.92 3.90
CA LEU A 221 14.89 -28.14 3.82
C LEU A 221 16.33 -27.91 4.31
N ASP A 222 16.96 -26.82 3.89
CA ASP A 222 18.31 -26.42 4.34
C ASP A 222 18.36 -26.15 5.85
N GLN A 223 17.27 -25.61 6.42
CA GLN A 223 17.12 -25.44 7.87
C GLN A 223 17.04 -26.79 8.58
N ILE A 224 16.23 -27.74 8.10
CA ILE A 224 16.14 -29.10 8.69
C ILE A 224 17.51 -29.79 8.67
N LEU A 225 18.22 -29.73 7.53
CA LEU A 225 19.55 -30.32 7.37
C LEU A 225 20.63 -29.67 8.24
N SER A 226 20.39 -28.44 8.71
CA SER A 226 21.29 -27.78 9.66
C SER A 226 21.17 -28.38 11.07
N TYR A 227 20.05 -29.02 11.42
CA TYR A 227 19.84 -29.70 12.71
C TYR A 227 20.26 -31.17 12.64
N ASP A 228 19.80 -31.90 11.62
CA ASP A 228 20.15 -33.31 11.38
C ASP A 228 20.71 -33.44 9.96
N GLN A 229 22.02 -33.64 9.84
CA GLN A 229 22.74 -33.58 8.55
C GLN A 229 22.43 -34.77 7.63
N ASP A 230 21.98 -35.89 8.20
CA ASP A 230 21.90 -37.15 7.48
C ASP A 230 20.46 -37.54 7.13
N LYS A 231 19.44 -37.03 7.85
CA LYS A 231 18.04 -37.43 7.69
C LYS A 231 17.04 -36.28 7.80
N VAL A 232 16.06 -36.27 6.90
CA VAL A 232 14.89 -35.38 6.97
C VAL A 232 13.72 -36.15 7.59
N LYS A 233 13.47 -35.93 8.88
CA LYS A 233 12.37 -36.56 9.64
C LYS A 233 11.11 -35.69 9.66
N TYR A 234 9.96 -36.33 9.81
CA TYR A 234 8.68 -35.66 9.93
C TYR A 234 8.61 -34.74 11.17
N GLU A 235 9.09 -35.20 12.32
CA GLU A 235 9.08 -34.42 13.57
C GLU A 235 9.89 -33.11 13.46
N ASP A 236 11.05 -33.17 12.80
CA ASP A 236 11.91 -31.99 12.59
C ASP A 236 11.27 -31.01 11.60
N ALA A 237 10.62 -31.52 10.56
CA ALA A 237 9.86 -30.70 9.62
C ALA A 237 8.71 -29.97 10.33
N LEU A 238 7.93 -30.66 11.19
CA LEU A 238 6.86 -30.06 11.98
C LEU A 238 7.36 -28.97 12.92
N ARG A 239 8.49 -29.20 13.58
CA ARG A 239 9.08 -28.26 14.55
C ARG A 239 9.60 -27.00 13.88
N ILE A 240 10.25 -27.11 12.73
CA ILE A 240 10.88 -25.97 12.03
C ILE A 240 9.85 -25.15 11.25
N THR A 241 8.88 -25.82 10.61
CA THR A 241 7.80 -25.13 9.92
C THR A 241 6.80 -24.49 10.87
N GLY A 242 6.79 -24.89 12.14
CA GLY A 242 5.76 -24.52 13.10
C GLY A 242 4.43 -25.24 12.84
N TYR A 243 4.38 -26.22 11.92
CA TYR A 243 3.16 -26.98 11.62
C TYR A 243 2.67 -27.81 12.82
N ALA A 244 3.55 -28.16 13.77
CA ALA A 244 3.14 -28.74 15.05
C ALA A 244 2.17 -27.81 15.83
N ALA A 245 2.24 -26.49 15.63
CA ALA A 245 1.26 -25.56 16.18
C ALA A 245 -0.08 -25.69 15.46
N GLN A 246 -0.10 -25.96 14.15
CA GLN A 246 -1.34 -26.13 13.39
C GLN A 246 -2.14 -27.35 13.84
N GLU A 247 -1.50 -28.50 14.09
CA GLU A 247 -2.18 -29.68 14.66
C GLU A 247 -2.77 -29.40 16.05
N LYS A 248 -2.01 -28.70 16.90
CA LYS A 248 -2.51 -28.24 18.21
C LYS A 248 -3.69 -27.28 18.05
N ILE A 249 -3.68 -26.39 17.06
CA ILE A 249 -4.77 -25.45 16.78
C ILE A 249 -6.00 -26.18 16.22
N GLU A 250 -5.81 -27.20 15.38
CA GLU A 250 -6.89 -28.10 14.95
C GLU A 250 -7.54 -28.77 16.15
N GLN A 251 -6.75 -29.32 17.09
CA GLN A 251 -7.27 -29.89 18.33
C GLN A 251 -8.00 -28.86 19.19
N VAL A 252 -7.49 -27.62 19.29
CA VAL A 252 -8.20 -26.52 19.96
C VAL A 252 -9.54 -26.27 19.29
N LEU A 253 -9.60 -26.21 17.97
CA LEU A 253 -10.84 -25.97 17.24
C LEU A 253 -11.85 -27.12 17.43
N LEU A 254 -11.42 -28.39 17.42
CA LEU A 254 -12.29 -29.53 17.75
C LEU A 254 -12.84 -29.42 19.17
N ASN A 255 -11.96 -29.15 20.15
CA ASN A 255 -12.37 -29.01 21.55
C ASN A 255 -13.35 -27.84 21.73
N LEU A 256 -13.12 -26.71 21.04
CA LEU A 256 -14.04 -25.58 21.03
C LEU A 256 -15.41 -25.95 20.46
N LEU A 257 -15.46 -26.71 19.36
CA LEU A 257 -16.71 -27.10 18.71
C LEU A 257 -17.48 -28.17 19.50
N ASN A 258 -16.76 -29.09 20.14
CA ASN A 258 -17.29 -30.13 21.03
C ASN A 258 -17.72 -29.59 22.42
N GLY A 259 -17.27 -28.38 22.79
CA GLY A 259 -17.62 -27.73 24.05
C GLY A 259 -16.71 -28.11 25.22
N GLU A 260 -15.50 -28.61 24.94
CA GLU A 260 -14.51 -29.02 25.94
C GLU A 260 -13.59 -27.86 26.34
N THR A 261 -14.07 -27.00 27.24
CA THR A 261 -13.35 -25.79 27.66
C THR A 261 -11.98 -26.07 28.28
N SER A 262 -11.89 -27.07 29.16
CA SER A 262 -10.65 -27.38 29.89
C SER A 262 -9.54 -27.85 28.95
N ALA A 263 -9.85 -28.79 28.05
CA ALA A 263 -8.90 -29.30 27.07
C ALA A 263 -8.46 -28.21 26.08
N ALA A 264 -9.38 -27.33 25.66
CA ALA A 264 -9.04 -26.19 24.80
C ALA A 264 -8.08 -25.20 25.51
N LEU A 265 -8.34 -24.85 26.77
CA LEU A 265 -7.49 -23.92 27.53
C LEU A 265 -6.09 -24.48 27.78
N GLU A 266 -5.96 -25.77 28.10
CA GLU A 266 -4.65 -26.41 28.32
C GLU A 266 -3.77 -26.33 27.07
N ILE A 267 -4.32 -26.65 25.90
CA ILE A 267 -3.58 -26.60 24.63
C ILE A 267 -3.25 -25.15 24.24
N VAL A 268 -4.17 -24.20 24.43
CA VAL A 268 -3.93 -22.78 24.17
C VAL A 268 -2.82 -22.23 25.08
N HIS A 269 -2.81 -22.59 26.36
CA HIS A 269 -1.77 -22.16 27.30
C HIS A 269 -0.42 -22.79 26.94
N ALA A 270 -0.39 -24.05 26.49
CA ALA A 270 0.81 -24.68 25.97
C ALA A 270 1.36 -23.93 24.73
N LEU A 271 0.49 -23.53 23.78
CA LEU A 271 0.88 -22.74 22.61
C LEU A 271 1.46 -21.36 23.00
N LEU A 272 0.88 -20.70 23.99
CA LEU A 272 1.40 -19.43 24.51
C LEU A 272 2.77 -19.61 25.20
N GLN A 273 2.99 -20.72 25.90
CA GLN A 273 4.29 -21.06 26.49
C GLN A 273 5.36 -21.38 25.44
N ASP A 274 4.95 -22.00 24.32
CA ASP A 274 5.80 -22.24 23.15
C ASP A 274 6.15 -20.93 22.40
N GLY A 275 5.62 -19.78 22.84
CA GLY A 275 5.93 -18.45 22.30
C GLY A 275 4.99 -17.99 21.17
N ALA A 276 3.89 -18.70 20.90
CA ALA A 276 2.89 -18.27 19.94
C ALA A 276 2.20 -16.99 20.43
N SER A 277 1.94 -16.04 19.52
CA SER A 277 1.21 -14.82 19.88
C SER A 277 -0.29 -15.09 19.88
N THR A 278 -1.01 -14.52 20.84
CA THR A 278 -2.48 -14.60 20.95
C THR A 278 -3.18 -14.23 19.65
N LYS A 279 -2.67 -13.21 18.95
CA LYS A 279 -3.21 -12.76 17.68
C LYS A 279 -3.09 -13.82 16.60
N ASN A 280 -1.92 -14.45 16.47
CA ASN A 280 -1.69 -15.48 15.46
C ASN A 280 -2.60 -16.69 15.71
N ILE A 281 -2.75 -17.11 16.97
CA ILE A 281 -3.66 -18.22 17.34
C ILE A 281 -5.10 -17.91 16.90
N LEU A 282 -5.61 -16.70 17.16
CA LEU A 282 -6.95 -16.29 16.75
C LEU A 282 -7.10 -16.19 15.22
N ASP A 283 -6.14 -15.58 14.52
CA ASP A 283 -6.14 -15.46 13.06
C ASP A 283 -6.13 -16.86 12.39
N GLU A 284 -5.37 -17.80 12.97
CA GLU A 284 -5.27 -19.19 12.48
C GLU A 284 -6.54 -20.00 12.77
N LEU A 285 -7.13 -19.85 13.96
CA LEU A 285 -8.45 -20.42 14.28
C LEU A 285 -9.53 -19.93 13.33
N ILE A 286 -9.56 -18.63 12.99
CA ILE A 286 -10.49 -18.08 12.00
C ILE A 286 -10.25 -18.71 10.62
N SER A 287 -9.00 -18.76 10.18
CA SER A 287 -8.62 -19.36 8.89
C SER A 287 -9.08 -20.82 8.79
N LEU A 288 -8.81 -21.63 9.81
CA LEU A 288 -9.20 -23.04 9.85
C LEU A 288 -10.72 -23.22 9.94
N THR A 289 -11.42 -22.39 10.71
CA THR A 289 -12.88 -22.43 10.80
C THR A 289 -13.53 -22.13 9.45
N VAL A 290 -13.02 -21.13 8.73
CA VAL A 290 -13.50 -20.76 7.39
C VAL A 290 -13.19 -21.86 6.37
N LYS A 291 -11.97 -22.41 6.40
CA LYS A 291 -11.58 -23.53 5.53
C LYS A 291 -12.45 -24.77 5.78
N GLY A 292 -12.67 -25.14 7.05
CA GLY A 292 -13.55 -26.25 7.43
C GLY A 292 -14.99 -26.05 6.95
N MET A 293 -15.54 -24.84 7.10
CA MET A 293 -16.87 -24.51 6.56
C MET A 293 -16.93 -24.61 5.04
N LEU A 294 -15.90 -24.12 4.33
CA LEU A 294 -15.83 -24.20 2.88
C LEU A 294 -15.68 -25.65 2.39
N ALA A 295 -14.91 -26.48 3.09
CA ALA A 295 -14.77 -27.91 2.80
C ALA A 295 -16.12 -28.64 2.91
N ILE A 296 -16.88 -28.40 4.00
CA ILE A 296 -18.23 -28.97 4.20
C ILE A 296 -19.18 -28.55 3.06
N LYS A 297 -19.15 -27.29 2.61
CA LYS A 297 -20.05 -26.79 1.55
C LYS A 297 -19.62 -27.14 0.13
N SER A 298 -18.31 -27.22 -0.13
CA SER A 298 -17.77 -27.45 -1.47
C SER A 298 -17.60 -28.93 -1.81
N ASN A 299 -17.69 -29.83 -0.82
CA ASN A 299 -17.45 -31.27 -0.94
C ASN A 299 -16.12 -31.59 -1.66
N LYS A 300 -15.16 -30.66 -1.55
CA LYS A 300 -13.80 -30.80 -2.04
C LYS A 300 -12.94 -31.02 -0.82
N GLU A 301 -12.25 -32.16 -0.81
CA GLU A 301 -11.11 -32.45 0.05
C GLU A 301 -10.01 -31.43 -0.26
N GLU A 302 -10.16 -30.20 0.23
CA GLU A 302 -9.02 -29.30 0.31
C GLU A 302 -8.12 -29.85 1.42
N THR A 303 -6.90 -30.20 1.02
CA THR A 303 -5.80 -30.94 1.66
C THR A 303 -5.27 -30.34 2.97
N PHE A 304 -6.09 -29.59 3.71
CA PHE A 304 -5.68 -28.82 4.87
C PHE A 304 -6.07 -29.43 6.21
N LEU A 305 -6.62 -30.64 6.23
CA LEU A 305 -7.16 -31.26 7.43
C LEU A 305 -6.77 -32.73 7.45
N THR A 306 -6.34 -33.23 8.60
CA THR A 306 -6.19 -34.68 8.83
C THR A 306 -7.50 -35.39 8.49
N GLU A 307 -7.44 -36.60 7.90
CA GLU A 307 -8.65 -37.35 7.46
C GLU A 307 -9.67 -37.53 8.60
N ASP A 308 -9.19 -37.65 9.84
CA ASP A 308 -10.03 -37.72 11.05
C ASP A 308 -10.84 -36.42 11.30
N TYR A 309 -10.26 -35.25 11.00
CA TYR A 309 -10.84 -33.94 11.29
C TYR A 309 -12.04 -33.59 10.39
N VAL A 310 -12.01 -33.99 9.12
CA VAL A 310 -13.14 -33.78 8.18
C VAL A 310 -14.37 -34.61 8.60
N SER A 311 -14.14 -35.79 9.19
CA SER A 311 -15.21 -36.68 9.65
C SER A 311 -15.93 -36.16 10.92
N GLU A 312 -15.24 -35.40 11.76
CA GLU A 312 -15.81 -34.79 12.96
C GLU A 312 -16.48 -33.44 12.66
N LEU A 313 -15.89 -32.64 11.76
CA LEU A 313 -16.46 -31.38 11.27
C LEU A 313 -17.86 -31.52 10.66
N THR A 314 -18.10 -32.60 9.91
CA THR A 314 -19.40 -32.85 9.26
C THR A 314 -20.55 -33.12 10.23
N LYS A 315 -20.24 -33.43 11.50
CA LYS A 315 -21.24 -33.69 12.57
C LYS A 315 -21.71 -32.42 13.27
N ILE A 316 -21.07 -31.27 13.02
CA ILE A 316 -21.26 -30.03 13.79
C ILE A 316 -22.23 -29.07 13.07
N PRO A 317 -23.17 -28.42 13.77
CA PRO A 317 -24.10 -27.46 13.15
C PRO A 317 -23.42 -26.22 12.56
N GLU A 318 -23.86 -25.76 11.39
CA GLU A 318 -23.31 -24.57 10.70
C GLU A 318 -23.34 -23.30 11.58
N GLU A 319 -24.33 -23.17 12.47
CA GLU A 319 -24.49 -22.01 13.36
C GLU A 319 -23.30 -21.81 14.30
N LYS A 320 -22.66 -22.91 14.75
CA LYS A 320 -21.50 -22.85 15.64
C LYS A 320 -20.26 -22.26 14.97
N PHE A 321 -20.08 -22.50 13.66
CA PHE A 321 -18.96 -21.93 12.90
C PHE A 321 -19.08 -20.40 12.80
N TYR A 322 -20.29 -19.90 12.52
CA TYR A 322 -20.54 -18.45 12.46
C TYR A 322 -20.34 -17.77 13.82
N SER A 323 -20.82 -18.38 14.90
CA SER A 323 -20.62 -17.83 16.25
C SER A 323 -19.15 -17.80 16.66
N LEU A 324 -18.38 -18.82 16.29
CA LEU A 324 -16.95 -18.88 16.57
C LEU A 324 -16.20 -17.78 15.82
N VAL A 325 -16.44 -17.61 14.51
CA VAL A 325 -15.81 -16.54 13.73
C VAL A 325 -16.17 -15.14 14.28
N GLN A 326 -17.41 -14.93 14.70
CA GLN A 326 -17.81 -13.65 15.32
C GLN A 326 -17.11 -13.42 16.66
N ALA A 327 -17.08 -14.42 17.54
CA ALA A 327 -16.41 -14.33 18.83
C ALA A 327 -14.90 -14.09 18.66
N ALA A 328 -14.25 -14.76 17.69
CA ALA A 328 -12.83 -14.60 17.43
C ALA A 328 -12.49 -13.19 16.90
N ASN A 329 -13.33 -12.63 16.03
CA ASN A 329 -13.18 -11.26 15.54
C ASN A 329 -13.37 -10.22 16.67
N ASN A 330 -14.29 -10.46 17.60
CA ASN A 330 -14.46 -9.61 18.77
C ASN A 330 -13.21 -9.66 19.67
N ALA A 331 -12.70 -10.85 19.95
CA ALA A 331 -11.46 -11.03 20.70
C ALA A 331 -10.25 -10.34 20.02
N LEU A 332 -10.15 -10.42 18.68
CA LEU A 332 -9.13 -9.70 17.90
C LEU A 332 -9.25 -8.17 18.01
N ASN A 333 -10.46 -7.63 18.13
CA ASN A 333 -10.66 -6.21 18.35
C ASN A 333 -10.27 -5.81 19.78
N ASP A 334 -10.64 -6.61 20.77
CA ASP A 334 -10.32 -6.35 22.18
C ASP A 334 -8.80 -6.39 22.45
N LEU A 335 -8.07 -7.21 21.71
CA LEU A 335 -6.59 -7.23 21.72
C LEU A 335 -5.95 -5.88 21.35
N ARG A 336 -6.63 -5.01 20.60
CA ARG A 336 -6.08 -3.70 20.22
C ARG A 336 -6.07 -2.71 21.38
N TYR A 337 -6.91 -2.92 22.40
CA TYR A 337 -7.15 -1.98 23.49
C TYR A 337 -6.64 -2.46 24.85
N THR A 338 -6.08 -3.67 24.92
CA THR A 338 -5.67 -4.32 26.15
C THR A 338 -4.16 -4.60 26.17
N ASN A 339 -3.52 -4.34 27.30
CA ASN A 339 -2.09 -4.65 27.51
C ASN A 339 -1.84 -6.12 27.88
N GLN A 340 -2.84 -6.82 28.42
CA GLN A 340 -2.75 -8.24 28.77
C GLN A 340 -3.45 -9.12 27.72
N GLN A 341 -2.70 -9.55 26.72
CA GLN A 341 -3.23 -10.26 25.55
C GLN A 341 -3.80 -11.66 25.84
N GLN A 342 -3.54 -12.24 27.01
CA GLN A 342 -4.03 -13.57 27.38
C GLN A 342 -5.51 -13.55 27.79
N ILE A 343 -5.96 -12.50 28.49
CA ILE A 343 -7.34 -12.42 29.01
C ILE A 343 -8.40 -12.48 27.89
N PRO A 344 -8.29 -11.71 26.78
CA PRO A 344 -9.28 -11.77 25.71
C PRO A 344 -9.38 -13.16 25.05
N LEU A 345 -8.28 -13.92 25.01
CA LEU A 345 -8.26 -15.26 24.45
C LEU A 345 -8.91 -16.28 25.37
N ASP A 346 -8.61 -16.23 26.67
CA ASP A 346 -9.27 -17.09 27.65
C ASP A 346 -10.79 -16.83 27.69
N VAL A 347 -11.19 -15.55 27.65
CA VAL A 347 -12.61 -15.16 27.56
C VAL A 347 -13.25 -15.68 26.29
N PHE A 348 -12.56 -15.61 25.15
CA PHE A 348 -13.03 -16.17 23.89
C PHE A 348 -13.26 -17.68 23.98
N VAL A 349 -12.30 -18.44 24.51
CA VAL A 349 -12.41 -19.91 24.65
C VAL A 349 -13.61 -20.30 25.52
N VAL A 350 -13.79 -19.59 26.64
CA VAL A 350 -14.95 -19.82 27.54
C VAL A 350 -16.27 -19.42 26.87
N GLN A 351 -16.31 -18.29 26.16
CA GLN A 351 -17.52 -17.80 25.50
C GLN A 351 -17.98 -18.70 24.35
N VAL A 352 -17.06 -19.32 23.62
CA VAL A 352 -17.39 -20.22 22.49
C VAL A 352 -17.85 -21.59 22.97
N THR A 353 -17.27 -22.10 24.05
CA THR A 353 -17.59 -23.43 24.60
C THR A 353 -18.86 -23.44 25.44
N GLN A 354 -19.17 -22.32 26.11
CA GLN A 354 -20.49 -22.12 26.68
C GLN A 354 -21.46 -21.83 25.53
N ALA A 355 -22.37 -22.77 25.26
CA ALA A 355 -23.52 -22.51 24.42
C ALA A 355 -24.16 -21.17 24.85
N PRO A 356 -24.64 -20.33 23.91
CA PRO A 356 -25.39 -19.15 24.32
C PRO A 356 -26.49 -19.66 25.24
N VAL A 357 -26.40 -19.26 26.51
CA VAL A 357 -27.50 -19.45 27.46
C VAL A 357 -28.68 -18.85 26.73
N LYS A 358 -29.62 -19.70 26.28
CA LYS A 358 -30.92 -19.22 25.84
C LYS A 358 -31.35 -18.24 26.92
N ALA A 359 -31.65 -17.01 26.52
CA ALA A 359 -32.12 -15.96 27.39
C ALA A 359 -33.54 -16.29 27.91
N ASP A 360 -33.72 -17.46 28.51
CA ASP A 360 -34.97 -17.98 29.08
C ASP A 360 -35.04 -17.74 30.60
N ASN A 361 -34.19 -16.88 31.16
CA ASN A 361 -34.29 -16.41 32.54
C ASN A 361 -33.95 -14.93 32.70
N VAL A 362 -34.54 -14.09 31.83
CA VAL A 362 -34.84 -12.70 32.21
C VAL A 362 -36.27 -12.72 32.80
N PRO A 363 -36.52 -12.18 34.01
CA PRO A 363 -37.87 -12.11 34.54
C PRO A 363 -38.79 -11.38 33.57
N GLN A 364 -39.94 -12.00 33.23
CA GLN A 364 -41.02 -11.54 32.34
C GLN A 364 -41.72 -10.23 32.78
N GLN A 365 -41.00 -9.21 33.23
CA GLN A 365 -41.59 -7.91 33.61
C GLN A 365 -41.33 -6.78 32.61
N ALA A 366 -40.56 -7.00 31.54
CA ALA A 366 -40.24 -5.95 30.57
C ALA A 366 -41.20 -5.87 29.35
N GLU A 367 -41.90 -6.95 28.99
CA GLU A 367 -42.77 -6.96 27.79
C GLU A 367 -44.18 -6.39 28.03
N ALA A 368 -44.64 -6.30 29.29
CA ALA A 368 -45.95 -5.75 29.61
C ALA A 368 -46.00 -4.21 29.62
N ILE A 369 -44.85 -3.53 29.78
CA ILE A 369 -44.80 -2.06 29.91
C ILE A 369 -44.77 -1.38 28.54
N SER A 370 -44.30 -2.07 27.49
CA SER A 370 -44.17 -1.49 26.14
C SER A 370 -45.47 -1.45 25.33
N SER A 371 -46.46 -2.31 25.60
CA SER A 371 -47.73 -2.26 24.84
C SER A 371 -48.59 -1.08 25.23
N ASP A 372 -48.71 -0.79 26.53
CA ASP A 372 -49.59 0.28 27.02
C ASP A 372 -49.06 1.67 26.63
N VAL A 373 -47.75 1.90 26.74
CA VAL A 373 -47.15 3.18 26.36
C VAL A 373 -47.27 3.43 24.84
N VAL A 374 -47.11 2.39 24.02
CA VAL A 374 -47.26 2.48 22.56
C VAL A 374 -48.72 2.68 22.14
N GLN A 375 -49.68 2.05 22.83
CA GLN A 375 -51.11 2.28 22.59
C GLN A 375 -51.52 3.72 22.97
N THR A 376 -51.00 4.22 24.10
CA THR A 376 -51.33 5.56 24.60
C THR A 376 -50.78 6.64 23.67
N LEU A 377 -49.57 6.45 23.16
CA LEU A 377 -48.95 7.35 22.18
C LEU A 377 -49.68 7.35 20.83
N LYS A 378 -50.16 6.18 20.36
CA LYS A 378 -50.99 6.11 19.14
C LYS A 378 -52.31 6.87 19.31
N ASN A 379 -52.97 6.72 20.45
CA ASN A 379 -54.22 7.43 20.73
C ASN A 379 -54.01 8.95 20.87
N GLN A 380 -52.87 9.40 21.39
CA GLN A 380 -52.48 10.82 21.45
C GLN A 380 -52.20 11.40 20.06
N ILE A 381 -51.56 10.63 19.17
CA ILE A 381 -51.32 11.05 17.78
C ILE A 381 -52.64 11.18 17.00
N ASP A 382 -53.60 10.29 17.24
CA ASP A 382 -54.92 10.35 16.59
C ASP A 382 -55.81 11.49 17.12
N THR A 383 -55.69 11.85 18.40
CA THR A 383 -56.39 13.01 18.96
C THR A 383 -55.78 14.34 18.50
N LEU A 384 -54.45 14.44 18.48
CA LEU A 384 -53.75 15.63 17.99
C LEU A 384 -53.96 15.84 16.49
N SER A 385 -54.02 14.78 15.69
CA SER A 385 -54.30 14.89 14.25
C SER A 385 -55.72 15.39 13.97
N LYS A 386 -56.71 15.01 14.79
CA LYS A 386 -58.08 15.55 14.73
C LYS A 386 -58.17 17.02 15.13
N GLN A 387 -57.45 17.44 16.17
CA GLN A 387 -57.42 18.85 16.59
C GLN A 387 -56.75 19.76 15.54
N ILE A 388 -55.72 19.28 14.83
CA ILE A 388 -55.09 20.01 13.73
C ILE A 388 -56.04 20.14 12.52
N ALA A 389 -56.91 19.16 12.29
CA ALA A 389 -57.92 19.22 11.24
C ALA A 389 -59.03 20.23 11.57
N GLU A 390 -59.44 20.33 12.84
CA GLU A 390 -60.44 21.32 13.29
C GLU A 390 -59.89 22.76 13.25
N LEU A 391 -58.63 22.97 13.63
CA LEU A 391 -58.00 24.30 13.62
C LEU A 391 -57.76 24.85 12.19
N LYS A 392 -57.65 23.97 11.18
CA LYS A 392 -57.53 24.39 9.77
C LYS A 392 -58.85 24.88 9.15
N ASN A 393 -59.99 24.59 9.76
CA ASN A 393 -61.32 24.91 9.20
C ASN A 393 -61.96 26.17 9.79
N ARG A 394 -61.20 27.03 10.48
CA ARG A 394 -61.71 28.30 11.01
C ARG A 394 -61.30 29.48 10.11
N PRO A 395 -62.22 30.19 9.43
CA PRO A 395 -61.88 31.33 8.58
C PRO A 395 -61.52 32.57 9.42
N ALA A 396 -60.43 33.25 9.06
CA ALA A 396 -59.92 34.45 9.72
C ALA A 396 -60.63 35.73 9.21
N PRO A 397 -60.96 36.70 10.08
CA PRO A 397 -61.42 38.02 9.65
C PRO A 397 -60.23 38.98 9.40
N ALA A 398 -60.40 39.83 8.39
CA ALA A 398 -59.48 40.88 7.99
C ALA A 398 -59.62 42.15 8.83
N ARG A 399 -58.50 42.78 9.21
CA ARG A 399 -58.29 44.25 9.11
C ARG A 399 -56.85 44.68 9.38
N SER A 400 -56.49 45.69 8.60
CA SER A 400 -55.31 46.55 8.52
C SER A 400 -54.97 47.34 9.78
N THR A 401 -53.68 47.56 10.06
CA THR A 401 -52.98 48.86 9.97
C THR A 401 -51.49 48.70 10.27
N THR A 402 -50.67 49.43 9.51
CA THR A 402 -49.20 49.51 9.47
C THR A 402 -48.64 50.46 10.53
N SER A 403 -47.52 50.08 11.17
CA SER A 403 -46.32 50.93 11.31
C SER A 403 -45.16 50.18 11.99
N ASP A 404 -44.12 49.95 11.20
CA ASP A 404 -42.69 50.04 11.52
C ASP A 404 -42.08 49.23 12.67
N PHE A 405 -41.47 48.08 12.32
CA PHE A 405 -40.03 47.84 12.52
C PHE A 405 -39.61 46.53 11.82
N SER A 406 -38.71 46.60 10.84
CA SER A 406 -38.22 45.47 10.04
C SER A 406 -36.89 44.93 10.56
N GLY A 407 -36.85 43.65 10.92
CA GLY A 407 -35.64 42.90 11.26
C GLY A 407 -35.92 41.40 11.20
N THR A 408 -35.84 40.82 10.01
CA THR A 408 -36.26 39.44 9.71
C THR A 408 -35.16 38.41 10.00
N ILE A 409 -35.38 37.60 11.03
CA ILE A 409 -34.75 36.28 11.22
C ILE A 409 -35.75 35.21 10.77
N LYS A 410 -35.19 34.15 10.17
CA LYS A 410 -35.83 32.99 9.56
C LYS A 410 -36.47 32.04 10.58
N THR A 411 -37.62 31.48 10.23
CA THR A 411 -38.08 30.16 10.71
C THR A 411 -38.86 29.40 9.62
N GLU A 412 -38.22 28.32 9.18
CA GLU A 412 -38.69 27.00 8.71
C GLU A 412 -40.18 26.66 8.41
N THR A 413 -40.33 25.87 7.32
CA THR A 413 -41.15 24.64 7.20
C THR A 413 -42.49 24.63 6.40
N LYS A 414 -42.59 23.57 5.57
CA LYS A 414 -43.74 22.89 4.93
C LYS A 414 -44.42 23.60 3.75
N SER A 415 -44.45 23.02 2.56
CA SER A 415 -45.25 21.84 2.18
C SER A 415 -45.13 21.69 0.63
N GLN A 416 -45.40 20.59 -0.07
CA GLN A 416 -46.52 19.68 0.01
C GLN A 416 -46.34 18.54 -1.01
N ILE A 417 -46.81 17.35 -0.64
CA ILE A 417 -46.94 16.14 -1.47
C ILE A 417 -48.27 16.21 -2.25
N ARG A 418 -48.29 15.79 -3.52
CA ARG A 418 -49.50 15.26 -4.20
C ARG A 418 -49.24 13.88 -4.82
N ARG A 419 -50.28 13.06 -4.66
CA ARG A 419 -50.51 11.61 -4.92
C ARG A 419 -50.39 11.24 -6.42
N VAL A 420 -49.75 10.13 -6.83
CA VAL A 420 -50.25 8.72 -7.02
C VAL A 420 -51.50 8.69 -7.93
N ALA A 421 -51.60 7.99 -9.07
CA ALA A 421 -50.83 6.93 -9.74
C ALA A 421 -51.21 6.88 -11.25
N ASP A 422 -50.31 6.38 -12.11
CA ASP A 422 -50.66 5.34 -13.10
C ASP A 422 -49.41 4.72 -13.78
N LYS A 423 -49.40 3.37 -13.76
CA LYS A 423 -48.83 2.40 -14.71
C LYS A 423 -47.31 2.23 -14.98
N GLU A 424 -46.86 1.03 -14.61
CA GLU A 424 -46.08 0.02 -15.37
C GLU A 424 -44.61 0.26 -15.83
N ASN A 425 -43.72 -0.50 -15.16
CA ASN A 425 -42.60 -1.33 -15.66
C ASN A 425 -41.26 -0.76 -16.22
N LYS A 426 -40.20 -1.10 -15.45
CA LYS A 426 -38.74 -1.36 -15.73
C LYS A 426 -37.73 -0.17 -15.74
N PRO A 427 -36.44 -0.41 -15.42
CA PRO A 427 -35.83 -1.14 -14.30
C PRO A 427 -34.81 -0.29 -13.47
N GLU A 428 -34.45 -0.77 -12.28
CA GLU A 428 -33.65 -0.11 -11.23
C GLU A 428 -32.18 0.24 -11.59
N GLN A 429 -31.75 1.41 -11.11
CA GLN A 429 -30.35 1.83 -10.97
C GLN A 429 -29.92 1.84 -9.49
N LYS A 430 -28.65 1.46 -9.25
CA LYS A 430 -27.96 1.31 -7.95
C LYS A 430 -28.05 2.53 -7.00
N PRO A 431 -28.05 2.31 -5.67
CA PRO A 431 -28.28 3.37 -4.67
C PRO A 431 -27.09 4.32 -4.46
N LYS A 432 -27.40 5.61 -4.31
CA LYS A 432 -26.48 6.73 -4.04
C LYS A 432 -26.06 6.81 -2.56
N ARG A 433 -24.77 7.12 -2.34
CA ARG A 433 -24.13 7.45 -1.05
C ARG A 433 -24.74 8.70 -0.38
N ARG A 434 -24.85 8.67 0.95
CA ARG A 434 -25.30 9.75 1.84
C ARG A 434 -24.35 10.97 1.83
N LYS A 435 -24.91 12.18 1.94
CA LYS A 435 -24.22 13.48 1.96
C LYS A 435 -23.66 13.82 3.35
N ALA A 436 -22.45 14.41 3.37
CA ALA A 436 -21.81 15.02 4.53
C ALA A 436 -22.42 16.39 4.88
N SER A 437 -22.36 16.75 6.16
CA SER A 437 -22.98 17.92 6.81
C SER A 437 -22.40 19.29 6.38
N SER A 438 -23.26 20.30 6.36
CA SER A 438 -23.05 21.66 5.84
C SER A 438 -22.11 22.58 6.65
N ASN A 439 -21.58 22.17 7.81
CA ASN A 439 -20.72 23.04 8.64
C ASN A 439 -19.23 23.05 8.22
N ASN A 440 -18.71 22.03 7.53
CA ASN A 440 -17.29 21.96 7.13
C ASN A 440 -16.95 22.81 5.90
N GLN A 441 -17.93 23.19 5.09
CA GLN A 441 -17.69 23.95 3.85
C GLN A 441 -17.34 25.43 4.12
N ALA A 442 -17.95 26.06 5.12
CA ALA A 442 -17.70 27.47 5.45
C ALA A 442 -16.29 27.69 6.07
N ALA A 443 -15.81 26.75 6.89
CA ALA A 443 -14.46 26.79 7.46
C ALA A 443 -13.38 26.55 6.38
N GLN A 444 -13.63 25.65 5.43
CA GLN A 444 -12.75 25.44 4.28
C GLN A 444 -12.69 26.65 3.35
N GLU A 445 -13.81 27.36 3.13
CA GLU A 445 -13.86 28.57 2.29
C GLU A 445 -13.03 29.72 2.89
N ASN A 446 -13.11 29.91 4.22
CA ASN A 446 -12.30 30.92 4.93
C ASN A 446 -10.81 30.59 4.90
N ASN A 447 -10.43 29.33 5.12
CA ASN A 447 -9.03 28.90 5.01
C ASN A 447 -8.49 29.07 3.59
N ARG A 448 -9.31 28.83 2.54
CA ARG A 448 -8.90 29.07 1.14
C ARG A 448 -8.60 30.54 0.86
N ARG A 449 -9.38 31.47 1.40
CA ARG A 449 -9.14 32.92 1.24
C ARG A 449 -7.84 33.38 1.90
N GLN A 450 -7.56 32.86 3.10
CA GLN A 450 -6.31 33.15 3.80
C GLN A 450 -5.09 32.61 3.03
N VAL A 451 -5.17 31.39 2.48
CA VAL A 451 -4.09 30.81 1.67
C VAL A 451 -3.83 31.62 0.40
N TYR A 452 -4.87 32.15 -0.25
CA TYR A 452 -4.70 33.04 -1.42
C TYR A 452 -4.00 34.35 -1.05
N HIS A 453 -4.34 34.95 0.09
CA HIS A 453 -3.66 36.14 0.59
C HIS A 453 -2.16 35.90 0.87
N VAL A 454 -1.79 34.73 1.40
CA VAL A 454 -0.37 34.38 1.57
C VAL A 454 0.32 34.20 0.22
N LEU A 455 -0.32 33.53 -0.74
CA LEU A 455 0.25 33.26 -2.06
C LEU A 455 0.46 34.52 -2.92
N GLU A 456 -0.35 35.56 -2.74
CA GLU A 456 -0.18 36.85 -3.43
C GLU A 456 1.08 37.61 -3.01
N ASN A 457 1.51 37.45 -1.76
CA ASN A 457 2.63 38.16 -1.16
C ASN A 457 3.83 37.24 -0.87
N ALA A 458 3.78 35.98 -1.31
CA ALA A 458 4.82 35.00 -1.04
C ALA A 458 6.10 35.31 -1.85
N THR A 459 7.25 35.29 -1.17
CA THR A 459 8.56 35.44 -1.83
C THR A 459 9.37 34.15 -1.69
N LYS A 460 10.26 33.91 -2.66
CA LYS A 460 11.14 32.74 -2.66
C LYS A 460 12.24 32.85 -1.59
N GLU A 461 12.61 34.08 -1.22
CA GLU A 461 13.59 34.38 -0.18
C GLU A 461 13.04 34.05 1.21
N ASP A 462 11.80 34.47 1.51
CA ASP A 462 11.12 34.14 2.78
C ASP A 462 10.87 32.64 2.96
N LEU A 463 10.60 31.92 1.87
CA LEU A 463 10.42 30.47 1.94
C LEU A 463 11.73 29.74 2.26
N ASN A 464 12.86 30.24 1.76
CA ASN A 464 14.15 29.64 2.02
C ASN A 464 14.60 29.89 3.47
N THR A 465 14.41 31.10 4.00
CA THR A 465 14.72 31.41 5.41
C THR A 465 13.93 30.52 6.38
N VAL A 466 12.64 30.29 6.10
CA VAL A 466 11.81 29.38 6.91
C VAL A 466 12.27 27.91 6.79
N LYS A 467 12.69 27.48 5.60
CA LYS A 467 13.20 26.12 5.39
C LYS A 467 14.55 25.86 6.05
N ASP A 468 15.42 26.86 6.08
CA ASP A 468 16.75 26.74 6.68
C ASP A 468 16.68 26.64 8.21
N ILE A 469 15.67 27.26 8.84
CA ILE A 469 15.45 27.25 10.30
C ILE A 469 14.59 26.04 10.74
N TRP A 470 13.92 25.36 9.80
CA TRP A 470 13.03 24.23 10.06
C TRP A 470 13.68 23.05 10.82
N PRO A 471 14.93 22.62 10.50
CA PRO A 471 15.62 21.56 11.24
C PRO A 471 15.93 21.94 12.69
N ASP A 472 16.30 23.21 12.94
CA ASP A 472 16.61 23.71 14.27
C ASP A 472 15.35 23.82 15.14
N LEU A 473 14.21 24.17 14.52
CA LEU A 473 12.91 24.21 15.18
C LEU A 473 12.44 22.80 15.61
N LEU A 474 12.62 21.80 14.74
CA LEU A 474 12.36 20.39 15.07
C LEU A 474 13.20 19.91 16.26
N SER A 475 14.45 20.38 16.36
CA SER A 475 15.37 20.00 17.43
C SER A 475 15.01 20.59 18.80
N THR A 476 14.28 21.71 18.84
CA THR A 476 13.96 22.43 20.09
C THR A 476 12.67 21.92 20.76
N LEU A 477 11.81 21.21 20.02
CA LEU A 477 10.49 20.77 20.48
C LEU A 477 10.50 19.43 21.22
N LYS A 478 9.48 19.23 22.08
CA LYS A 478 9.28 17.99 22.86
C LYS A 478 8.93 16.82 21.94
N VAL A 479 9.24 15.59 22.37
CA VAL A 479 9.09 14.34 21.57
C VAL A 479 7.69 14.15 20.97
N SER A 480 6.64 14.52 21.68
CA SER A 480 5.26 14.46 21.19
C SER A 480 4.94 15.48 20.09
N GLN A 481 5.59 16.65 20.09
CA GLN A 481 5.40 17.71 19.10
C GLN A 481 6.23 17.47 17.83
N ARG A 482 7.40 16.81 17.94
CA ARG A 482 8.21 16.40 16.79
C ARG A 482 7.46 15.46 15.84
N ALA A 483 6.70 14.51 16.41
CA ALA A 483 5.87 13.59 15.62
C ALA A 483 4.75 14.31 14.85
N VAL A 484 4.24 15.44 15.37
CA VAL A 484 3.27 16.30 14.67
C VAL A 484 3.93 17.06 13.51
N MET A 485 5.19 17.45 13.69
CA MET A 485 5.92 18.22 12.68
C MET A 485 6.51 17.41 11.53
N GLU A 486 6.80 16.11 11.69
CA GLU A 486 7.17 15.25 10.55
C GLU A 486 6.06 15.19 9.47
N VAL A 487 4.84 15.53 9.87
CA VAL A 487 3.63 15.53 9.04
C VAL A 487 3.39 16.90 8.37
N LEU A 488 4.07 17.96 8.81
CA LEU A 488 3.90 19.33 8.32
C LEU A 488 5.08 19.79 7.47
N ASP A 489 4.81 20.21 6.24
CA ASP A 489 5.82 20.75 5.32
C ASP A 489 5.53 22.23 5.00
N PRO A 490 6.48 23.16 5.13
CA PRO A 490 6.28 24.55 4.70
C PRO A 490 6.33 24.67 3.17
N VAL A 491 5.26 25.21 2.57
CA VAL A 491 5.10 25.25 1.10
C VAL A 491 5.03 26.67 0.52
N ALA A 492 4.60 27.66 1.30
CA ALA A 492 4.65 29.08 0.93
C ALA A 492 4.93 29.93 2.18
N ALA A 493 5.66 31.03 2.03
CA ALA A 493 5.88 32.00 3.09
C ALA A 493 5.88 33.42 2.50
N SER A 494 5.28 34.36 3.23
CA SER A 494 5.38 35.80 3.04
C SER A 494 6.02 36.42 4.29
N HIS A 495 6.34 37.71 4.27
CA HIS A 495 6.93 38.43 5.41
C HIS A 495 6.11 38.36 6.72
N GLU A 496 4.82 38.02 6.67
CA GLU A 496 3.94 37.97 7.84
C GLU A 496 3.22 36.62 8.03
N GLN A 497 3.20 35.73 7.03
CA GLN A 497 2.38 34.51 7.07
C GLN A 497 3.06 33.30 6.43
N ILE A 498 2.86 32.11 6.98
CA ILE A 498 3.42 30.85 6.49
C ILE A 498 2.30 29.85 6.20
N VAL A 499 2.34 29.21 5.04
CA VAL A 499 1.45 28.09 4.68
C VAL A 499 2.15 26.77 4.95
N LEU A 500 1.58 26.00 5.85
CA LEU A 500 2.02 24.64 6.18
C LEU A 500 1.05 23.61 5.57
N LYS A 501 1.63 22.61 4.92
CA LYS A 501 0.91 21.50 4.31
C LYS A 501 0.90 20.30 5.24
N CYS A 502 -0.28 19.75 5.52
CA CYS A 502 -0.46 18.57 6.37
C CYS A 502 -0.72 17.30 5.55
N LYS A 503 0.08 16.25 5.78
CA LYS A 503 -0.01 14.95 5.07
C LYS A 503 -1.23 14.10 5.46
N TYR A 504 -1.82 14.31 6.65
CA TYR A 504 -2.96 13.51 7.14
C TYR A 504 -4.21 14.36 7.43
N GLU A 505 -5.35 13.98 6.85
CA GLU A 505 -6.62 14.73 6.91
C GLU A 505 -7.25 14.72 8.32
N LEU A 506 -7.13 13.63 9.07
CA LEU A 506 -7.57 13.54 10.48
C LEU A 506 -6.81 14.52 11.40
N TRP A 507 -5.54 14.78 11.07
CA TRP A 507 -4.68 15.71 11.81
C TRP A 507 -5.00 17.15 11.45
N PHE A 508 -5.35 17.43 10.20
CA PHE A 508 -5.85 18.75 9.79
C PHE A 508 -7.10 19.15 10.58
N GLU A 509 -8.06 18.22 10.76
CA GLU A 509 -9.27 18.51 11.54
C GLU A 509 -8.98 18.75 13.03
N ARG A 510 -8.03 18.00 13.62
CA ARG A 510 -7.62 18.20 15.02
C ARG A 510 -6.81 19.48 15.23
N ALA A 511 -5.84 19.77 14.37
CA ALA A 511 -5.01 20.96 14.48
C ALA A 511 -5.82 22.25 14.27
N ASN A 512 -6.87 22.22 13.44
CA ASN A 512 -7.77 23.35 13.24
C ASN A 512 -8.74 23.55 14.43
N GLN A 513 -8.88 22.56 15.31
CA GLN A 513 -9.67 22.64 16.55
C GLN A 513 -8.82 23.01 17.78
N ASP A 514 -7.50 22.82 17.70
CA ASP A 514 -6.57 22.94 18.83
C ASP A 514 -5.69 24.19 18.69
N GLY A 515 -6.27 25.36 19.03
CA GLY A 515 -5.63 26.67 18.86
C GLY A 515 -4.35 26.87 19.69
N ASP A 516 -4.24 26.17 20.83
CA ASP A 516 -3.07 26.27 21.72
C ASP A 516 -1.78 25.76 21.08
N LEU A 517 -1.87 24.76 20.20
CA LEU A 517 -0.71 24.21 19.49
C LEU A 517 -0.20 25.17 18.41
N ILE A 518 -1.10 25.86 17.70
CA ILE A 518 -0.74 26.83 16.66
C ILE A 518 -0.07 28.05 17.31
N SER A 519 -0.62 28.59 18.40
CA SER A 519 -0.01 29.72 19.11
C SER A 519 1.35 29.39 19.72
N GLN A 520 1.57 28.15 20.18
CA GLN A 520 2.90 27.70 20.63
C GLN A 520 3.91 27.62 19.47
N LEU A 521 3.48 27.15 18.29
CA LEU A 521 4.33 27.13 17.10
C LEU A 521 4.69 28.53 16.62
N GLU A 522 3.72 29.45 16.59
CA GLU A 522 3.96 30.86 16.26
C GLU A 522 4.96 31.51 17.23
N ALA A 523 4.87 31.20 18.52
CA ALA A 523 5.81 31.70 19.54
C ALA A 523 7.24 31.15 19.40
N GLU A 524 7.39 29.87 19.04
CA GLU A 524 8.73 29.27 18.82
C GLU A 524 9.36 29.75 17.50
N ILE A 525 8.57 29.92 16.44
CA ILE A 525 9.04 30.54 15.19
C ILE A 525 9.49 31.98 15.46
N ALA A 526 8.71 32.77 16.21
CA ALA A 526 9.04 34.16 16.52
C ALA A 526 10.35 34.30 17.33
N LYS A 527 10.66 33.36 18.22
CA LYS A 527 11.94 33.36 18.95
C LYS A 527 13.15 33.13 18.05
N LEU A 528 13.02 32.27 17.05
CA LEU A 528 14.11 31.90 16.15
C LEU A 528 14.31 32.89 15.00
N THR A 529 13.22 33.47 14.48
CA THR A 529 13.27 34.39 13.32
C THR A 529 13.26 35.87 13.71
N LYS A 530 12.94 36.21 14.97
CA LYS A 530 12.63 37.59 15.45
C LYS A 530 11.47 38.27 14.71
N HIS A 531 10.68 37.51 13.96
CA HIS A 531 9.52 37.97 13.21
C HIS A 531 8.28 37.17 13.60
N ASN A 532 7.15 37.85 13.80
CA ASN A 532 5.89 37.20 14.13
C ASN A 532 5.22 36.73 12.84
N TYR A 533 5.26 35.42 12.60
CA TYR A 533 4.55 34.80 11.48
C TYR A 533 3.23 34.20 11.94
N SER A 534 2.16 34.40 11.18
CA SER A 534 0.90 33.67 11.38
C SER A 534 0.84 32.41 10.51
N ILE A 535 0.44 31.29 11.10
CA ILE A 535 0.45 29.98 10.43
C ILE A 535 -0.93 29.65 9.85
N VAL A 536 -0.96 29.27 8.56
CA VAL A 536 -2.16 28.80 7.87
C VAL A 536 -1.95 27.35 7.42
N LEU A 537 -2.85 26.45 7.83
CA LEU A 537 -2.78 25.02 7.50
C LEU A 537 -3.58 24.69 6.23
N VAL A 538 -3.04 23.79 5.41
CA VAL A 538 -3.72 23.24 4.22
C VAL A 538 -3.56 21.73 4.14
N ALA A 539 -4.64 21.01 3.84
CA ALA A 539 -4.60 19.57 3.59
C ALA A 539 -3.92 19.24 2.25
N ASP A 540 -3.08 18.20 2.22
CA ASP A 540 -2.37 17.74 1.00
C ASP A 540 -3.32 17.50 -0.19
N SER A 541 -4.44 16.81 0.07
CA SER A 541 -5.47 16.48 -0.93
C SER A 541 -6.04 17.70 -1.68
N SER A 542 -5.99 18.88 -1.05
CA SER A 542 -6.57 20.12 -1.55
C SER A 542 -5.53 21.10 -2.09
N TRP A 543 -4.25 20.98 -1.69
CA TRP A 543 -3.19 21.92 -2.05
C TRP A 543 -2.97 22.05 -3.56
N LEU A 544 -2.90 20.94 -4.29
CA LEU A 544 -2.69 20.95 -5.75
C LEU A 544 -3.81 21.67 -6.50
N LYS A 545 -5.06 21.50 -6.05
CA LYS A 545 -6.24 22.16 -6.64
C LYS A 545 -6.24 23.65 -6.31
N VAL A 546 -6.02 24.01 -5.03
CA VAL A 546 -5.98 25.40 -4.57
C VAL A 546 -4.88 26.19 -5.30
N ARG A 547 -3.69 25.61 -5.48
CA ARG A 547 -2.59 26.23 -6.21
C ARG A 547 -2.90 26.39 -7.70
N HIS A 548 -3.49 25.37 -8.33
CA HIS A 548 -3.87 25.43 -9.74
C HIS A 548 -4.97 26.48 -9.98
N ASP A 549 -5.99 26.52 -9.12
CA ASP A 549 -7.08 27.50 -9.16
C ASP A 549 -6.55 28.94 -8.96
N PHE A 550 -5.58 29.13 -8.05
CA PHE A 550 -4.94 30.44 -7.82
C PHE A 550 -4.12 30.90 -9.03
N VAL A 551 -3.26 30.04 -9.59
CA VAL A 551 -2.44 30.38 -10.76
C VAL A 551 -3.31 30.63 -11.99
N ALA A 552 -4.45 29.93 -12.12
CA ALA A 552 -5.39 30.16 -13.21
C ALA A 552 -6.17 31.48 -13.08
N SER A 553 -6.52 31.89 -11.85
CA SER A 553 -7.29 33.12 -11.59
C SER A 553 -6.45 34.40 -11.54
N HIS A 554 -5.20 34.33 -11.06
CA HIS A 554 -4.34 35.51 -10.83
C HIS A 554 -3.20 35.62 -11.86
N LYS A 555 -3.29 34.91 -12.99
CA LYS A 555 -2.26 34.88 -14.04
C LYS A 555 -1.97 36.28 -14.62
N GLU A 556 -3.00 37.09 -14.85
CA GLU A 556 -2.88 38.43 -15.42
C GLU A 556 -2.30 39.43 -14.40
N GLU A 557 -2.67 39.29 -13.13
CA GLU A 557 -2.22 40.16 -12.04
C GLU A 557 -0.77 39.87 -11.60
N LEU A 558 -0.37 38.59 -11.61
CA LEU A 558 1.02 38.17 -11.40
C LEU A 558 1.94 38.61 -12.55
N LEU A 559 1.44 38.63 -13.78
CA LEU A 559 2.17 39.19 -14.92
C LEU A 559 2.32 40.70 -14.77
N ALA A 560 1.27 41.43 -14.37
CA ALA A 560 1.33 42.88 -14.13
C ALA A 560 2.28 43.26 -12.98
N LYS A 561 2.27 42.55 -11.84
CA LYS A 561 3.23 42.75 -10.73
C LYS A 561 4.67 42.41 -11.13
N LYS A 562 4.87 41.43 -12.02
CA LYS A 562 6.20 41.09 -12.56
C LYS A 562 6.72 42.15 -13.51
N PHE A 563 5.86 42.75 -14.34
CA PHE A 563 6.20 43.91 -15.17
C PHE A 563 6.53 45.15 -14.33
N GLN A 564 5.75 45.46 -13.28
CA GLN A 564 6.07 46.57 -12.36
C GLN A 564 7.37 46.36 -11.56
N ARG A 565 7.70 45.10 -11.17
CA ARG A 565 8.98 44.78 -10.53
C ARG A 565 10.16 44.95 -11.49
N LEU A 566 9.99 44.58 -12.76
CA LEU A 566 10.99 44.80 -13.81
C LEU A 566 11.20 46.29 -14.06
N GLU A 567 10.13 47.09 -14.15
CA GLU A 567 10.21 48.56 -14.29
C GLU A 567 10.84 49.25 -13.08
N LYS A 568 10.54 48.80 -11.85
CA LYS A 568 11.22 49.31 -10.63
C LYS A 568 12.70 48.94 -10.59
N SER A 569 13.06 47.72 -11.00
CA SER A 569 14.47 47.32 -11.08
C SER A 569 15.23 48.06 -12.19
N GLU A 570 14.58 48.43 -13.30
CA GLU A 570 15.16 49.25 -14.36
C GLU A 570 15.30 50.73 -13.95
N GLN A 571 14.39 51.26 -13.12
CA GLN A 571 14.49 52.60 -12.56
C GLN A 571 15.56 52.71 -11.46
N GLU A 572 15.74 51.67 -10.64
CA GLU A 572 16.84 51.60 -9.65
C GLU A 572 18.21 51.39 -10.32
N ALA A 573 18.28 50.66 -11.45
CA ALA A 573 19.51 50.47 -12.22
C ALA A 573 19.98 51.74 -12.96
N ASN A 574 19.05 52.61 -13.40
CA ASN A 574 19.37 53.87 -14.07
C ASN A 574 19.74 55.03 -13.13
N GLY A 575 19.66 54.84 -11.80
CA GLY A 575 19.96 55.86 -10.79
C GLY A 575 21.42 55.92 -10.32
N ASN A 576 22.22 54.89 -10.58
CA ASN A 576 23.63 54.87 -10.18
C ASN A 576 24.54 55.29 -11.35
N GLN A 577 25.09 56.51 -11.26
CA GLN A 577 26.21 56.94 -12.09
C GLN A 577 27.38 55.96 -11.92
N ILE A 578 27.65 55.14 -12.94
CA ILE A 578 28.79 54.23 -12.97
C ILE A 578 30.04 55.04 -13.36
N ASP A 579 31.01 55.02 -12.46
CA ASP A 579 32.33 55.65 -12.58
C ASP A 579 33.07 55.18 -13.86
N PRO A 580 33.51 56.10 -14.75
CA PRO A 580 34.10 55.76 -16.05
C PRO A 580 35.40 54.94 -15.99
N GLN A 581 36.06 54.82 -14.84
CA GLN A 581 37.22 53.95 -14.67
C GLN A 581 36.88 52.45 -14.61
N ALA A 582 35.73 52.08 -14.04
CA ALA A 582 35.33 50.68 -13.91
C ALA A 582 34.96 50.03 -15.25
N LYS A 583 34.39 50.80 -16.20
CA LYS A 583 34.10 50.31 -17.56
C LYS A 583 35.37 49.96 -18.34
N LYS A 584 36.46 50.70 -18.15
CA LYS A 584 37.73 50.43 -18.85
C LYS A 584 38.38 49.14 -18.37
N GLU A 585 38.44 48.88 -17.07
CA GLU A 585 39.01 47.63 -16.54
C GLU A 585 38.26 46.38 -16.99
N VAL A 586 36.92 46.45 -17.10
CA VAL A 586 36.10 45.32 -17.53
C VAL A 586 36.28 45.04 -19.02
N ILE A 587 36.40 46.09 -19.85
CA ILE A 587 36.63 45.95 -21.29
C ILE A 587 38.05 45.43 -21.56
N ASP A 588 39.04 45.87 -20.80
CA ASP A 588 40.42 45.41 -20.95
C ASP A 588 40.57 43.94 -20.53
N LYS A 589 39.96 43.51 -19.42
CA LYS A 589 39.91 42.09 -19.03
C LYS A 589 39.15 41.23 -20.03
N ALA A 590 38.08 41.74 -20.64
CA ALA A 590 37.34 41.01 -21.66
C ALA A 590 38.15 40.83 -22.95
N LYS A 591 38.93 41.82 -23.36
CA LYS A 591 39.85 41.69 -24.51
C LYS A 591 41.01 40.74 -24.23
N GLU A 592 41.50 40.70 -22.99
CA GLU A 592 42.57 39.79 -22.57
C GLU A 592 42.14 38.32 -22.59
N LEU A 593 40.88 38.05 -22.22
CA LEU A 593 40.33 36.70 -22.14
C LEU A 593 39.82 36.16 -23.48
N PHE A 594 39.33 37.01 -24.38
CA PHE A 594 38.60 36.58 -25.58
C PHE A 594 39.22 37.03 -26.91
N GLY A 595 40.29 37.84 -26.90
CA GLY A 595 40.99 38.30 -28.11
C GLY A 595 40.08 39.01 -29.12
N ASP A 596 40.44 38.98 -30.41
CA ASP A 596 39.73 39.68 -31.50
C ASP A 596 38.30 39.17 -31.78
N LEU A 597 37.78 38.22 -31.01
CA LEU A 597 36.40 37.74 -31.08
C LEU A 597 35.41 38.61 -30.26
N ALA A 598 35.89 39.58 -29.49
CA ALA A 598 35.04 40.47 -28.70
C ALA A 598 34.69 41.77 -29.46
N GLN A 599 33.44 41.90 -29.94
CA GLN A 599 32.88 43.20 -30.34
C GLN A 599 32.12 43.83 -29.18
N VAL A 600 32.60 44.99 -28.72
CA VAL A 600 31.93 45.82 -27.72
C VAL A 600 30.92 46.71 -28.45
N LYS A 601 29.63 46.55 -28.16
CA LYS A 601 28.59 47.52 -28.53
C LYS A 601 28.28 48.37 -27.31
N ASP A 602 28.24 49.69 -27.54
CA ASP A 602 27.92 50.71 -26.52
C ASP A 602 26.50 50.56 -25.94
#